data_AF-A0A7S2NLK8-F1
#
_entry.id   AF-A0A7S2NLK8-F1
#
_cell.length_a   1.000
_cell.length_b   1.000
_cell.length_c   1.000
_cell.angle_alpha   90.00
_cell.angle_beta   90.00
_cell.angle_gamma   90.00
#
_symmetry.space_group_name_H-M   'P 1'
#
loop_
_entity.id
_entity.type
_entity.pdbx_description
1 polymer ?
#
loop_
_entity_poly.entity_id
_entity_poly.type
_entity_poly.pdbx_seq_one_letter_code
_entity_poly.pdbx_strand_id
1 'polypeptide(L)'
;TGRWGLGFVFRLKGSVFPKACAIALPNAVAAILLHYLASQNPDGAGIWHLKGLSKVWSVYTSVLSFLIVFRNNQAYTRFWEGATQIRQVRGEWFNASNTLIAFCNQSEEYAEKVHEFQHSLIRLMSLLYCSALQQVCELDNDRLEILELNMISKDRLTFLQMSKDRCEIVMQWIQR
;
A
#
# COMPACT_ATOMS: atom_id res chain seq x y z
N THR A 1 10.86 21.87 -15.48
CA THR A 1 10.18 22.54 -16.62
C THR A 1 8.92 21.76 -16.99
N GLY A 2 7.77 22.30 -16.61
CA GLY A 2 6.46 21.64 -16.67
C GLY A 2 5.74 21.84 -18.01
N ARG A 3 5.75 20.80 -18.85
CA ARG A 3 4.89 20.66 -20.01
C ARG A 3 3.91 19.50 -19.77
N TRP A 4 2.71 19.88 -19.31
CA TRP A 4 1.43 19.15 -19.47
C TRP A 4 1.13 17.93 -18.58
N GLY A 5 0.67 18.22 -17.35
CA GLY A 5 -0.08 17.28 -16.52
C GLY A 5 -1.46 16.88 -17.07
N LEU A 6 -1.93 17.48 -18.18
CA LEU A 6 -3.20 17.10 -18.84
C LEU A 6 -3.18 15.65 -19.36
N GLY A 7 -2.02 15.12 -19.74
CA GLY A 7 -1.90 13.71 -20.13
C GLY A 7 -2.21 12.73 -18.99
N PHE A 8 -2.11 13.17 -17.73
CA PHE A 8 -2.49 12.37 -16.57
C PHE A 8 -4.01 12.17 -16.48
N VAL A 9 -4.80 13.16 -16.90
CA VAL A 9 -6.27 13.10 -16.88
C VAL A 9 -6.80 11.98 -17.77
N PHE A 10 -6.14 11.75 -18.91
CA PHE A 10 -6.53 10.71 -19.88
C PHE A 10 -5.86 9.35 -19.66
N ARG A 11 -5.02 9.19 -18.61
CA ARG A 11 -4.48 7.87 -18.27
C ARG A 11 -5.56 7.02 -17.63
N LEU A 12 -5.94 5.93 -18.30
CA LEU A 12 -6.93 4.98 -17.76
C LEU A 12 -6.34 4.04 -16.71
N LYS A 13 -5.03 3.71 -16.80
CA LYS A 13 -4.35 2.87 -15.79
C LYS A 13 -4.01 3.71 -14.55
N GLY A 14 -4.53 3.29 -13.40
CA GLY A 14 -4.35 3.98 -12.11
C GLY A 14 -5.28 5.19 -11.89
N SER A 15 -6.22 5.45 -12.80
CA SER A 15 -7.18 6.54 -12.65
C SER A 15 -8.43 6.09 -11.90
N VAL A 16 -8.98 7.01 -11.09
CA VAL A 16 -10.26 6.84 -10.41
C VAL A 16 -11.46 7.00 -11.35
N PHE A 17 -11.24 7.52 -12.55
CA PHE A 17 -12.30 7.89 -13.49
C PHE A 17 -13.21 6.71 -13.89
N PRO A 18 -12.70 5.52 -14.31
CA PRO A 18 -13.57 4.41 -14.68
C PRO A 18 -14.46 3.95 -13.52
N LYS A 19 -13.91 3.91 -12.30
CA LYS A 19 -14.64 3.51 -11.09
C LYS A 19 -15.67 4.56 -10.68
N ALA A 20 -15.33 5.84 -10.78
CA ALA A 20 -16.26 6.93 -10.51
C ALA A 20 -17.41 6.96 -11.53
N CYS A 21 -17.12 6.79 -12.82
CA CYS A 21 -18.13 6.72 -13.87
C CYS A 21 -19.11 5.55 -13.68
N ALA A 22 -18.62 4.38 -13.26
CA ALA A 22 -19.49 3.23 -13.00
C ALA A 22 -20.55 3.52 -11.92
N ILE A 23 -20.25 4.39 -10.95
CA ILE A 23 -21.19 4.81 -9.90
C ILE A 23 -22.00 6.05 -10.33
N ALA A 24 -21.39 6.99 -11.06
CA ALA A 24 -22.04 8.22 -11.47
C ALA A 24 -23.10 8.00 -12.56
N LEU A 25 -22.89 7.07 -13.50
CA LEU A 25 -23.80 6.82 -14.62
C LEU A 25 -25.20 6.37 -14.17
N PRO A 26 -25.37 5.36 -13.28
CA PRO A 26 -26.70 4.99 -12.80
C PRO A 26 -27.44 6.14 -12.10
N ASN A 27 -26.72 6.95 -11.31
CA ASN A 27 -27.29 8.11 -10.64
C ASN A 27 -27.73 9.20 -11.63
N ALA A 28 -26.93 9.44 -12.68
CA ALA A 28 -27.28 10.37 -13.75
C ALA A 28 -28.51 9.90 -14.53
N VAL A 29 -28.58 8.61 -14.87
CA VAL A 29 -29.75 8.01 -15.55
C VAL A 29 -31.00 8.14 -14.68
N ALA A 30 -30.91 7.82 -13.38
CA ALA A 30 -32.01 7.97 -12.44
C ALA A 30 -32.50 9.43 -12.36
N ALA A 31 -31.57 10.40 -12.31
CA ALA A 31 -31.92 11.82 -12.31
C ALA A 31 -32.63 12.26 -13.61
N ILE A 32 -32.17 11.78 -14.77
CA ILE A 32 -32.81 12.07 -16.08
C ILE A 32 -34.23 11.46 -16.13
N LEU A 33 -34.39 10.21 -15.69
CA LEU A 33 -35.69 9.54 -15.65
C LEU A 33 -36.67 10.26 -14.73
N LEU A 34 -36.23 10.67 -13.54
CA LEU A 34 -37.06 11.46 -12.61
C LEU A 34 -37.47 12.79 -13.23
N HIS A 35 -36.57 13.48 -13.92
CA HIS A 35 -36.89 14.74 -14.60
C HIS A 35 -37.92 14.54 -15.73
N TYR A 36 -37.76 13.49 -16.54
CA TYR A 36 -38.69 13.17 -17.62
C TYR A 36 -40.09 12.78 -17.12
N LEU A 37 -40.17 11.97 -16.05
CA LEU A 37 -41.45 11.62 -15.43
C LEU A 37 -42.13 12.84 -14.77
N ALA A 38 -41.34 13.74 -14.19
CA ALA A 38 -41.86 14.97 -13.59
C ALA A 38 -42.37 15.97 -14.62
N SER A 39 -41.81 16.00 -15.84
CA SER A 39 -42.24 16.93 -16.90
C SER A 39 -43.51 16.49 -17.63
N GLN A 40 -43.85 15.20 -17.62
CA GLN A 40 -45.10 14.69 -18.22
C GLN A 40 -46.36 14.96 -17.38
N ASN A 41 -46.23 15.21 -16.08
CA ASN A 41 -47.38 15.51 -15.21
C ASN A 41 -47.59 17.04 -15.08
N PRO A 42 -48.67 17.62 -15.63
CA PRO A 42 -48.92 19.07 -15.55
C PRO A 42 -49.17 19.58 -14.12
N ASP A 43 -49.56 18.71 -13.19
CA ASP A 43 -49.70 19.01 -11.75
C ASP A 43 -48.35 18.92 -10.97
N GLY A 44 -47.27 18.51 -11.65
CA GLY A 44 -45.93 18.28 -11.06
C GLY A 44 -45.17 19.55 -10.66
N ALA A 45 -45.73 20.74 -10.90
CA ALA A 45 -45.16 22.02 -10.50
C ALA A 45 -44.87 22.12 -8.98
N GLY A 46 -45.59 21.35 -8.15
CA GLY A 46 -45.39 21.30 -6.70
C GLY A 46 -44.07 20.63 -6.25
N ILE A 47 -43.51 19.72 -7.04
CA ILE A 47 -42.28 18.98 -6.67
C ILE A 47 -41.05 19.91 -6.71
N TRP A 48 -41.02 20.83 -7.67
CA TRP A 48 -39.95 21.82 -7.82
C TRP A 48 -39.96 22.90 -6.73
N HIS A 49 -41.05 22.98 -5.96
CA HIS A 49 -41.26 23.94 -4.87
C HIS A 49 -41.22 23.28 -3.48
N LEU A 50 -40.40 22.24 -3.31
CA LEU A 50 -40.06 21.66 -2.01
C LEU A 50 -39.31 22.69 -1.15
N LYS A 51 -40.08 23.52 -0.43
CA LYS A 51 -39.58 24.47 0.57
C LYS A 51 -38.70 23.73 1.58
N GLY A 52 -37.43 24.10 1.64
CA GLY A 52 -36.46 23.52 2.58
C GLY A 52 -35.44 22.57 1.96
N LEU A 53 -35.59 22.13 0.70
CA LEU A 53 -34.62 21.25 0.04
C LEU A 53 -33.22 21.87 -0.01
N SER A 54 -33.11 23.17 -0.33
CA SER A 54 -31.83 23.90 -0.33
C SER A 54 -31.16 23.89 1.06
N LYS A 55 -31.95 23.99 2.14
CA LYS A 55 -31.43 23.96 3.51
C LYS A 55 -30.92 22.56 3.88
N VAL A 56 -31.69 21.52 3.55
CA VAL A 56 -31.29 20.12 3.79
C VAL A 56 -30.04 19.77 2.97
N TRP A 57 -30.01 20.17 1.70
CA TRP A 57 -28.86 19.96 0.81
C TRP A 57 -27.59 20.65 1.31
N SER A 58 -27.72 21.88 1.81
CA SER A 58 -26.60 22.63 2.39
C SER A 58 -26.03 21.95 3.62
N VAL A 59 -26.87 21.52 4.57
CA VAL A 59 -26.44 20.77 5.76
C VAL A 59 -25.79 19.44 5.36
N TYR A 60 -26.42 18.69 4.45
CA TYR A 60 -25.88 17.43 3.95
C TYR A 60 -24.49 17.61 3.32
N THR A 61 -24.36 18.58 2.41
CA THR A 61 -23.09 18.86 1.70
C THR A 61 -22.01 19.32 2.68
N SER A 62 -22.38 20.14 3.68
CA SER A 62 -21.45 20.59 4.72
C SER A 62 -20.89 19.42 5.53
N VAL A 63 -21.76 18.53 6.04
CA VAL A 63 -21.35 17.34 6.81
C VAL A 63 -20.54 16.39 5.94
N LEU A 64 -20.96 16.14 4.69
CA LEU A 64 -20.23 15.28 3.76
C LEU A 64 -18.83 15.83 3.47
N SER A 65 -18.71 17.14 3.22
CA SER A 65 -17.43 17.80 2.94
C SER A 65 -16.49 17.68 4.13
N PHE A 66 -17.01 17.92 5.34
CA PHE A 66 -16.26 17.72 6.58
C PHE A 66 -15.78 16.27 6.70
N LEU A 67 -16.67 15.28 6.57
CA LEU A 67 -16.31 13.87 6.70
C LEU A 67 -15.25 13.43 5.68
N ILE A 68 -15.36 13.89 4.43
CA ILE A 68 -14.37 13.59 3.37
C ILE A 68 -13.01 14.15 3.76
N VAL A 69 -12.93 15.42 4.19
CA VAL A 69 -11.66 16.06 4.56
C VAL A 69 -11.02 15.34 5.76
N PHE A 70 -11.80 15.07 6.81
CA PHE A 70 -11.27 14.41 8.02
C PHE A 70 -10.80 12.99 7.73
N ARG A 71 -11.57 12.20 6.98
CA ARG A 71 -11.19 10.84 6.59
C ARG A 71 -9.94 10.83 5.73
N ASN A 72 -9.86 11.73 4.74
CA ASN A 72 -8.69 11.82 3.87
C ASN A 72 -7.45 12.26 4.63
N ASN A 73 -7.59 13.22 5.56
CA ASN A 73 -6.47 13.66 6.39
C ASN A 73 -5.96 12.51 7.27
N GLN A 74 -6.85 11.78 7.95
CA GLN A 74 -6.47 10.64 8.78
C GLN A 74 -5.80 9.52 7.96
N ALA A 75 -6.33 9.20 6.78
CA ALA A 75 -5.73 8.22 5.89
C ALA A 75 -4.34 8.65 5.41
N TYR A 76 -4.17 9.94 5.08
CA TYR A 76 -2.88 10.52 4.67
C TYR A 76 -1.84 10.45 5.78
N THR A 77 -2.21 10.82 7.02
CA THR A 77 -1.33 10.70 8.18
C THR A 77 -0.85 9.26 8.37
N ARG A 78 -1.77 8.29 8.39
CA ARG A 78 -1.44 6.86 8.53
C ARG A 78 -0.54 6.35 7.39
N PHE A 79 -0.81 6.79 6.17
CA PHE A 79 0.03 6.43 5.01
C PHE A 79 1.47 6.92 5.18
N TRP A 80 1.66 8.18 5.59
CA TRP A 80 3.00 8.74 5.79
C TRP A 80 3.72 8.18 7.00
N GLU A 81 3.00 7.88 8.09
CA GLU A 81 3.53 7.18 9.24
C GLU A 81 4.07 5.80 8.82
N GLY A 82 3.26 5.00 8.12
CA GLY A 82 3.67 3.68 7.63
C GLY A 82 4.85 3.75 6.66
N ALA A 83 4.83 4.69 5.71
CA ALA A 83 5.94 4.90 4.77
C ALA A 83 7.25 5.30 5.49
N THR A 84 7.15 6.10 6.55
CA THR A 84 8.30 6.51 7.37
C THR A 84 8.84 5.33 8.18
N GLN A 85 7.97 4.53 8.80
CA GLN A 85 8.35 3.32 9.54
C GLN A 85 9.08 2.31 8.65
N ILE A 86 8.58 2.04 7.43
CA ILE A 86 9.26 1.13 6.48
C ILE A 86 10.66 1.65 6.10
N ARG A 87 10.81 2.97 5.91
CA ARG A 87 12.12 3.58 5.66
C ARG A 87 13.06 3.45 6.84
N GLN A 88 12.55 3.63 8.07
CA GLN A 88 13.33 3.47 9.29
C GLN A 88 13.80 2.03 9.45
N VAL A 89 12.90 1.04 9.33
CA VAL A 89 13.24 -0.39 9.38
C VAL A 89 14.34 -0.75 8.38
N ARG A 90 14.23 -0.26 7.14
CA ARG A 90 15.28 -0.46 6.13
C ARG A 90 16.63 0.13 6.57
N GLY A 91 16.63 1.31 7.19
CA GLY A 91 17.83 1.95 7.71
C GLY A 91 18.46 1.17 8.86
N GLU A 92 17.66 0.74 9.84
CA GLU A 92 18.12 -0.05 10.99
C GLU A 92 18.70 -1.40 10.55
N TRP A 93 18.04 -2.10 9.63
CA TRP A 93 18.54 -3.37 9.11
C TRP A 93 19.82 -3.22 8.29
N PHE A 94 19.92 -2.19 7.46
CA PHE A 94 21.14 -1.88 6.72
C PHE A 94 22.30 -1.55 7.68
N ASN A 95 22.03 -0.77 8.72
CA ASN A 95 23.02 -0.47 9.75
C ASN A 95 23.48 -1.73 10.48
N ALA A 96 22.53 -2.56 10.95
CA ALA A 96 22.82 -3.82 11.63
C ALA A 96 23.68 -4.77 10.76
N SER A 97 23.34 -4.94 9.48
CA SER A 97 24.14 -5.77 8.57
C SER A 97 25.55 -5.23 8.39
N ASN A 98 25.71 -3.91 8.22
CA ASN A 98 27.03 -3.30 8.05
C ASN A 98 27.88 -3.42 9.31
N THR A 99 27.28 -3.25 10.49
CA THR A 99 27.97 -3.41 11.77
C THR A 99 28.49 -4.85 11.94
N LEU A 100 27.68 -5.86 11.66
CA LEU A 100 28.10 -7.27 11.73
C LEU A 100 29.25 -7.58 10.74
N ILE A 101 29.18 -7.04 9.53
CA ILE A 101 30.25 -7.20 8.53
C ILE A 101 31.54 -6.48 8.97
N ALA A 102 31.43 -5.27 9.52
CA ALA A 102 32.57 -4.47 9.96
C ALA A 102 33.34 -5.10 11.13
N PHE A 103 32.66 -5.85 12.01
CA PHE A 103 33.28 -6.57 13.13
C PHE A 103 33.78 -7.98 12.77
N CYS A 104 33.76 -8.36 11.50
CA CYS A 104 34.36 -9.62 11.07
C CYS A 104 35.88 -9.61 11.25
N ASN A 105 36.47 -10.79 11.47
CA ASN A 105 37.92 -10.94 11.60
C ASN A 105 38.63 -10.57 10.28
N GLN A 106 39.70 -9.79 10.37
CA GLN A 106 40.49 -9.34 9.21
C GLN A 106 41.72 -10.20 8.92
N SER A 107 42.03 -11.20 9.77
CA SER A 107 43.17 -12.09 9.54
C SER A 107 42.93 -13.02 8.36
N GLU A 108 43.94 -13.19 7.51
CA GLU A 108 43.89 -13.97 6.27
C GLU A 108 43.49 -15.44 6.50
N GLU A 109 43.87 -16.03 7.63
CA GLU A 109 43.50 -17.40 8.02
C GLU A 109 41.98 -17.64 8.02
N TYR A 110 41.18 -16.61 8.30
CA TYR A 110 39.72 -16.72 8.41
C TYR A 110 39.00 -16.10 7.21
N ALA A 111 39.71 -15.64 6.18
CA ALA A 111 39.13 -14.90 5.07
C ALA A 111 37.99 -15.66 4.37
N GLU A 112 38.16 -16.97 4.13
CA GLU A 112 37.14 -17.80 3.49
C GLU A 112 35.89 -17.96 4.37
N LYS A 113 36.06 -18.23 5.66
CA LYS A 113 34.95 -18.36 6.63
C LYS A 113 34.19 -17.05 6.81
N VAL A 114 34.91 -15.93 6.85
CA VAL A 114 34.33 -14.59 6.93
C VAL A 114 33.52 -14.29 5.68
N HIS A 115 34.04 -14.64 4.50
CA HIS A 115 33.31 -14.47 3.24
C HIS A 115 32.02 -15.31 3.23
N GLU A 116 32.07 -16.59 3.63
CA GLU A 116 30.88 -17.44 3.73
C GLU A 116 29.82 -16.87 4.71
N PHE A 117 30.27 -16.38 5.86
CA PHE A 117 29.42 -15.72 6.85
C PHE A 117 28.75 -14.45 6.26
N GLN A 118 29.52 -13.57 5.62
CA GLN A 118 29.01 -12.33 5.01
C GLN A 118 27.94 -12.62 3.95
N HIS A 119 28.19 -13.60 3.07
CA HIS A 119 27.18 -14.01 2.08
C HIS A 119 25.92 -14.59 2.72
N SER A 120 26.08 -15.39 3.78
CA SER A 120 24.96 -15.98 4.52
C SER A 120 24.11 -14.90 5.18
N LEU A 121 24.76 -13.95 5.85
CA LEU A 121 24.12 -12.82 6.51
C LEU A 121 23.33 -11.96 5.51
N ILE A 122 23.94 -11.55 4.39
CA ILE A 122 23.26 -10.69 3.42
C ILE A 122 22.04 -11.38 2.79
N ARG A 123 22.12 -12.69 2.52
CA ARG A 123 20.99 -13.47 1.99
C ARG A 123 19.87 -13.61 3.02
N LEU A 124 20.19 -13.86 4.29
CA LEU A 124 19.20 -13.91 5.38
C LEU A 124 18.56 -12.53 5.62
N MET A 125 19.33 -11.45 5.56
CA MET A 125 18.80 -10.08 5.66
C MET A 125 17.86 -9.74 4.49
N SER A 126 18.18 -10.19 3.26
CA SER A 126 17.30 -10.07 2.10
C SER A 126 15.98 -10.85 2.30
N LEU A 127 16.06 -12.08 2.81
CA LEU A 127 14.90 -12.90 3.14
C LEU A 127 14.05 -12.30 4.27
N LEU A 128 14.68 -11.73 5.29
CA LEU A 128 14.02 -11.03 6.39
C LEU A 128 13.23 -9.82 5.86
N TYR A 129 13.87 -9.02 5.00
CA TYR A 129 13.23 -7.84 4.41
C TYR A 129 12.03 -8.21 3.54
N CYS A 130 12.16 -9.26 2.72
CA CYS A 130 11.06 -9.80 1.94
C CYS A 130 9.91 -10.30 2.82
N SER A 131 10.21 -11.08 3.85
CA SER A 131 9.19 -11.64 4.76
C SER A 131 8.40 -10.56 5.47
N ALA A 132 9.07 -9.49 5.91
CA ALA A 132 8.41 -8.36 6.55
C ALA A 132 7.55 -7.54 5.57
N LEU A 133 8.03 -7.34 4.33
CA LEU A 133 7.23 -6.66 3.31
C LEU A 133 5.98 -7.46 2.95
N GLN A 134 6.08 -8.79 2.81
CA GLN A 134 4.91 -9.65 2.57
C GLN A 134 3.90 -9.60 3.72
N GLN A 135 4.34 -9.36 4.96
CA GLN A 135 3.44 -9.24 6.11
C GLN A 135 2.67 -7.93 6.14
N VAL A 136 3.25 -6.84 5.60
CA VAL A 136 2.65 -5.50 5.62
C VAL A 136 1.92 -5.17 4.32
N CYS A 137 2.33 -5.74 3.18
CA CYS A 137 1.76 -5.47 1.88
C CYS A 137 0.72 -6.53 1.48
N GLU A 138 -0.47 -6.07 1.08
CA GLU A 138 -1.41 -6.89 0.32
C GLU A 138 -0.93 -6.95 -1.14
N LEU A 139 -0.21 -8.01 -1.50
CA LEU A 139 0.27 -8.25 -2.86
C LEU A 139 -0.56 -9.36 -3.52
N ASP A 140 -1.11 -9.10 -4.71
CA ASP A 140 -1.78 -10.15 -5.50
C ASP A 140 -0.81 -11.27 -5.91
N ASN A 141 0.49 -10.95 -5.99
CA ASN A 141 1.59 -11.87 -6.22
C ASN A 141 2.66 -11.68 -5.13
N ASP A 142 2.75 -12.61 -4.18
CA ASP A 142 3.74 -12.63 -3.09
C ASP A 142 5.20 -12.81 -3.55
N ARG A 143 5.49 -12.67 -4.85
CA ARG A 143 6.83 -12.89 -5.41
C ARG A 143 7.64 -11.61 -5.37
N LEU A 144 8.20 -11.32 -4.20
CA LEU A 144 9.28 -10.34 -4.09
C LEU A 144 10.62 -10.99 -4.44
N GLU A 145 11.47 -10.25 -5.14
CA GLU A 145 12.81 -10.69 -5.46
C GLU A 145 13.65 -10.79 -4.19
N ILE A 146 14.29 -11.95 -4.00
CA ILE A 146 15.23 -12.21 -2.93
C ILE A 146 16.53 -12.71 -3.53
N LEU A 147 17.64 -12.48 -2.82
CA LEU A 147 18.91 -13.08 -3.19
C LEU A 147 18.84 -14.61 -3.11
N GLU A 148 19.55 -15.29 -4.00
CA GLU A 148 19.54 -16.75 -4.06
C GLU A 148 19.93 -17.40 -2.73
N LEU A 149 19.08 -18.30 -2.24
CA LEU A 149 19.21 -18.94 -0.93
C LEU A 149 19.93 -20.30 -0.98
N ASN A 150 20.91 -20.45 -1.87
CA ASN A 150 21.56 -21.75 -2.15
C ASN A 150 22.23 -22.40 -0.91
N MET A 151 22.43 -21.64 0.18
CA MET A 151 22.99 -22.13 1.46
C MET A 151 21.93 -22.60 2.47
N ILE A 152 20.64 -22.32 2.23
CA ILE A 152 19.54 -22.75 3.10
C ILE A 152 18.91 -24.02 2.53
N SER A 153 18.83 -25.06 3.36
CA SER A 153 18.17 -26.32 3.00
C SER A 153 16.73 -26.08 2.56
N LYS A 154 16.30 -26.76 1.48
CA LYS A 154 14.92 -26.67 0.95
C LYS A 154 13.85 -26.95 2.00
N ASP A 155 14.11 -27.83 2.96
CA ASP A 155 13.18 -28.18 4.03
C ASP A 155 12.90 -26.99 4.95
N ARG A 156 13.94 -26.21 5.31
CA ARG A 156 13.79 -24.97 6.10
C ARG A 156 13.00 -23.91 5.34
N LEU A 157 13.23 -23.78 4.03
CA LEU A 157 12.47 -22.85 3.20
C LEU A 157 11.00 -23.27 3.08
N THR A 158 10.75 -24.56 2.96
CA THR A 158 9.38 -25.12 2.94
C THR A 158 8.68 -24.87 4.29
N PHE A 159 9.39 -25.10 5.41
CA PHE A 159 8.89 -24.78 6.74
C PHE A 159 8.56 -23.28 6.88
N LEU A 160 9.44 -22.40 6.37
CA LEU A 160 9.21 -20.95 6.40
C LEU A 160 7.98 -20.56 5.59
N GLN A 161 7.78 -21.13 4.41
CA GLN A 161 6.61 -20.86 3.57
C GLN A 161 5.29 -21.28 4.25
N MET A 162 5.31 -22.39 4.99
CA MET A 162 4.14 -22.89 5.72
C MET A 162 3.88 -22.12 7.03
N SER A 163 4.85 -21.35 7.51
CA SER A 163 4.77 -20.65 8.78
C SER A 163 4.12 -19.27 8.64
N LYS A 164 3.37 -18.86 9.67
CA LYS A 164 2.77 -17.53 9.76
C LYS A 164 3.80 -16.47 10.22
N ASP A 165 4.66 -16.83 11.16
CA ASP A 165 5.61 -15.93 11.81
C ASP A 165 6.98 -15.98 11.12
N ARG A 166 6.99 -15.70 9.80
CA ARG A 166 8.18 -15.85 8.94
C ARG A 166 9.31 -14.91 9.34
N CYS A 167 8.97 -13.68 9.71
CA CYS A 167 9.95 -12.65 10.07
C CYS A 167 10.75 -13.07 11.30
N GLU A 168 10.06 -13.59 12.32
CA GLU A 168 10.63 -14.05 13.58
C GLU A 168 11.54 -15.28 13.37
N ILE A 169 11.11 -16.22 12.52
CA ILE A 169 11.92 -17.40 12.18
C ILE A 169 13.24 -17.00 11.51
N VAL A 170 13.19 -16.09 10.53
CA VAL A 170 14.41 -15.63 9.85
C VAL A 170 15.30 -14.84 10.80
N MET A 171 14.72 -14.02 11.69
CA MET A 171 15.48 -13.32 12.72
C MET A 171 16.21 -14.29 13.66
N GLN A 172 15.56 -15.39 14.06
CA GLN A 172 16.20 -16.45 14.83
C GLN A 172 17.33 -17.15 14.07
N TRP A 173 17.22 -17.29 12.75
CA TRP A 173 18.30 -17.86 11.93
C TRP A 173 19.52 -16.95 11.82
N ILE A 174 19.34 -15.62 11.86
CA ILE A 174 20.44 -14.65 11.86
C ILE A 174 21.18 -14.65 13.20
N GLN A 175 20.49 -14.92 14.30
CA GLN A 175 21.06 -14.92 15.65
C GLN A 175 21.83 -16.19 16.02
N ARG A 176 21.73 -17.27 15.22
CA ARG A 176 22.36 -18.57 15.46
C ARG A 176 23.55 -18.80 14.54
#